data_AF-A0A960X1U9-F1
#
_entry.id   AF-A0A960X1U9-F1
#
_cell.length_a   1.000
_cell.length_b   1.000
_cell.length_c   1.000
_cell.angle_alpha   90.00
_cell.angle_beta   90.00
_cell.angle_gamma   90.00
#
_symmetry.space_group_name_H-M   'P 1'
#
loop_
_entity.id
_entity.type
_entity.pdbx_description
1 polymer ?
#
loop_
_entity_poly.entity_id
_entity_poly.type
_entity_poly.pdbx_seq_one_letter_code
_entity_poly.pdbx_strand_id
1 'polypeptide(L)' 'MPLLIHHQPKPLDQAKEHLRTGGWSYRRAASACSVSYQYFSDVLNGWRLSRTLEAKIMALPECPANLRSVRATRRMTDLT' A
#
# COMPACT_ATOMS: atom_id res chain seq x y z
N MET A 1 -9.34 33.00 6.34
CA MET A 1 -9.75 31.79 7.08
C MET A 1 -8.65 30.74 6.91
N PRO A 2 -7.73 30.52 7.86
CA PRO A 2 -6.78 29.42 7.73
C PRO A 2 -7.55 28.13 8.01
N LEU A 3 -7.61 27.23 7.03
CA LEU A 3 -8.13 25.88 7.28
C LEU A 3 -7.17 25.24 8.27
N LEU A 4 -7.62 25.07 9.52
CA LEU A 4 -6.96 24.24 10.52
C LEU A 4 -7.02 22.79 10.02
N ILE A 5 -6.08 22.43 9.15
CA ILE A 5 -5.83 21.06 8.74
C ILE A 5 -5.14 20.40 9.94
N HIS A 6 -5.92 20.03 10.95
CA HIS A 6 -5.55 19.01 11.93
C HIS A 6 -5.52 17.64 11.21
N HIS A 7 -4.70 17.49 10.19
CA HIS A 7 -4.29 16.17 9.78
C HIS A 7 -2.97 15.94 10.49
N GLN A 8 -3.00 15.15 11.56
CA GLN A 8 -1.88 14.27 11.84
C GLN A 8 -2.07 13.08 10.89
N PRO A 9 -1.57 13.11 9.64
CA PRO A 9 -1.66 11.96 8.77
C PRO A 9 -0.88 10.84 9.44
N LYS A 10 -1.57 9.88 10.04
CA LYS A 10 -0.90 8.68 10.53
C LYS A 10 -0.66 7.80 9.31
N PRO A 11 0.59 7.61 8.87
CA PRO A 11 0.87 6.70 7.76
C PRO A 11 0.35 5.31 8.12
N LEU A 12 -0.21 4.61 7.13
CA LEU A 12 -0.70 3.25 7.30
C LEU A 12 0.49 2.28 7.27
N ASP A 13 1.36 2.35 8.29
CA ASP A 13 2.61 1.60 8.34
C ASP A 13 2.37 0.08 8.30
N GLN A 14 1.29 -0.40 8.93
CA GLN A 14 0.88 -1.81 8.84
C GLN A 14 0.50 -2.21 7.41
N ALA A 15 -0.27 -1.39 6.70
CA ALA A 15 -0.65 -1.68 5.31
C ALA A 15 0.58 -1.62 4.38
N LYS A 16 1.51 -0.68 4.64
CA LYS A 16 2.78 -0.60 3.91
C LYS A 16 3.64 -1.85 4.14
N GLU A 17 3.71 -2.32 5.38
CA GLU A 17 4.46 -3.52 5.72
C GLU A 17 3.81 -4.78 5.13
N HIS A 18 2.49 -4.90 5.18
CA HIS A 18 1.75 -6.01 4.56
C HIS A 18 2.02 -6.10 3.05
N LEU A 19 2.05 -4.95 2.36
CA LEU A 19 2.43 -4.91 0.95
C LEU A 19 3.89 -5.28 0.74
N ARG A 20 4.79 -4.87 1.65
CA ARG A 20 6.21 -5.17 1.57
C ARG A 20 6.48 -6.66 1.74
N THR A 21 5.91 -7.28 2.78
CA THR A 21 6.04 -8.71 3.07
C THR A 21 5.34 -9.55 2.01
N GLY A 22 4.18 -9.11 1.51
CA GLY A 22 3.47 -9.76 0.42
C GLY A 22 4.11 -9.58 -0.97
N GLY A 23 5.23 -8.86 -1.09
CA GLY A 23 5.94 -8.67 -2.36
C GLY A 23 5.21 -7.77 -3.38
N TRP A 24 4.26 -6.94 -2.91
CA TRP A 24 3.50 -6.04 -3.76
C TRP A 24 4.28 -4.76 -4.09
N SER A 25 4.16 -4.31 -5.35
CA SER A 25 4.46 -2.93 -5.70
C SER A 25 3.20 -2.08 -5.59
N TYR A 26 3.32 -0.81 -5.18
CA TYR A 26 2.15 0.06 -5.01
C TYR A 26 1.32 0.22 -6.30
N ARG A 27 1.96 0.24 -7.46
CA ARG A 27 1.26 0.31 -8.75
C ARG A 27 0.40 -0.94 -8.99
N ARG A 28 0.91 -2.12 -8.66
CA ARG A 28 0.17 -3.39 -8.82
C ARG A 28 -0.89 -3.58 -7.74
N ALA A 29 -0.58 -3.24 -6.50
CA ALA A 29 -1.55 -3.25 -5.40
C ALA A 29 -2.73 -2.31 -5.67
N ALA A 30 -2.46 -1.09 -6.17
CA ALA A 30 -3.51 -0.16 -6.59
C ALA A 30 -4.40 -0.77 -7.70
N SER A 31 -3.79 -1.44 -8.68
CA SER A 31 -4.53 -2.14 -9.75
C SER A 31 -5.39 -3.27 -9.18
N ALA A 32 -4.85 -4.07 -8.26
CA ALA A 32 -5.58 -5.16 -7.59
C ALA A 32 -6.76 -4.63 -6.73
N CYS A 33 -6.59 -3.47 -6.09
CA CYS A 33 -7.65 -2.81 -5.34
C CYS A 33 -8.64 -2.01 -6.22
N SER A 34 -8.45 -2.00 -7.55
CA SER A 34 -9.24 -1.25 -8.52
C SER A 34 -9.29 0.26 -8.24
N VAL A 35 -8.15 0.84 -7.89
CA VAL A 35 -8.01 2.28 -7.64
C VAL A 35 -6.83 2.88 -8.39
N SER A 36 -6.84 4.21 -8.57
CA SER A 36 -5.70 4.90 -9.15
C SER A 36 -4.48 4.85 -8.22
N TYR A 37 -3.29 4.82 -8.81
CA TYR A 37 -2.03 4.86 -8.06
C TYR A 37 -1.93 6.10 -7.16
N GLN A 38 -2.37 7.27 -7.66
CA GLN A 38 -2.31 8.51 -6.90
C GLN A 38 -3.18 8.41 -5.64
N TYR A 39 -4.42 7.98 -5.77
CA TYR A 39 -5.32 7.81 -4.62
C TYR A 39 -4.78 6.80 -3.61
N PHE A 40 -4.20 5.70 -4.10
CA PHE A 40 -3.58 4.69 -3.25
C PHE A 40 -2.38 5.23 -2.46
N SER A 41 -1.50 5.97 -3.13
CA SER A 41 -0.34 6.63 -2.53
C SER A 41 -0.77 7.68 -1.50
N ASP A 42 -1.79 8.48 -1.82
CA ASP A 42 -2.33 9.50 -0.93
C ASP A 42 -2.86 8.86 0.37
N VAL A 43 -3.57 7.74 0.27
CA VAL A 43 -4.09 7.02 1.44
C VAL A 43 -2.97 6.39 2.27
N LEU A 44 -2.02 5.71 1.62
CA LEU A 44 -0.89 5.07 2.32
C LEU A 44 0.00 6.06 3.08
N ASN A 45 0.16 7.26 2.54
CA ASN A 45 0.96 8.32 3.16
C ASN A 45 0.13 9.21 4.10
N GLY A 46 -1.15 8.89 4.30
CA GLY A 46 -2.05 9.59 5.21
C GLY A 46 -2.58 10.94 4.70
N TRP A 47 -2.27 11.33 3.46
CA TRP A 47 -2.85 12.51 2.81
C TRP A 47 -4.37 12.39 2.63
N ARG A 48 -4.88 11.16 2.54
CA ARG A 48 -6.32 10.85 2.50
C ARG A 48 -6.64 9.72 3.46
N LEU A 49 -7.86 9.72 4.00
CA LEU A 49 -8.35 8.64 4.85
C LEU A 49 -9.34 7.78 4.06
N SER A 50 -9.17 6.46 4.11
CA SER A 50 -10.09 5.52 3.46
C SER A 50 -10.02 4.16 4.15
N ARG A 51 -10.97 3.91 5.07
CA ARG A 51 -11.08 2.62 5.78
C ARG A 51 -11.38 1.46 4.82
N THR A 52 -12.12 1.71 3.75
CA THR A 52 -12.46 0.70 2.75
C THR A 52 -11.23 0.29 1.95
N LEU A 53 -10.36 1.24 1.60
CA LEU A 53 -9.11 0.91 0.90
C LEU A 53 -8.13 0.20 1.83
N GLU A 54 -8.02 0.62 3.09
CA GLU A 54 -7.21 -0.07 4.09
C GLU A 54 -7.63 -1.53 4.26
N ALA A 55 -8.93 -1.79 4.43
CA ALA A 55 -9.46 -3.16 4.51
C ALA A 55 -9.14 -3.98 3.25
N LYS A 56 -9.25 -3.37 2.05
CA LYS A 56 -8.87 -4.02 0.79
C LYS A 56 -7.38 -4.36 0.74
N ILE A 57 -6.51 -3.47 1.22
CA ILE A 57 -5.06 -3.72 1.25
C ILE A 57 -4.74 -4.87 2.19
N MET A 58 -5.34 -4.90 3.39
CA MET A 58 -5.14 -5.98 4.36
C MET A 58 -5.70 -7.32 3.88
N ALA A 59 -6.74 -7.29 3.05
CA ALA A 59 -7.31 -8.48 2.42
C ALA A 59 -6.53 -8.96 1.18
N LEU A 60 -5.51 -8.22 0.71
CA LEU A 60 -4.71 -8.69 -0.41
C LEU A 60 -3.91 -9.93 0.02
N PRO A 61 -3.98 -11.03 -0.77
CA PRO A 61 -3.10 -12.17 -0.58
C PRO A 61 -1.66 -11.79 -0.93
N GLU A 62 -0.72 -12.71 -0.79
CA GLU A 62 0.61 -12.51 -1.35
C GLU A 62 0.55 -12.22 -2.86
N CYS A 63 1.43 -11.33 -3.32
CA CYS A 63 1.55 -11.01 -4.74
C CYS A 63 1.90 -12.28 -5.52
N PRO A 64 1.21 -12.60 -6.61
CA PRO A 64 1.56 -13.78 -7.40
C PRO A 64 2.92 -13.59 -8.08
N ALA A 65 3.70 -14.67 -8.20
CA ALA A 65 5.12 -14.61 -8.61
C ALA A 65 5.34 -13.93 -9.98
N ASN A 66 4.38 -14.05 -10.90
CA ASN A 66 4.38 -13.40 -12.21
C ASN A 66 4.20 -11.87 -12.18
N LEU A 67 3.65 -11.33 -11.08
CA LEU A 67 3.43 -9.89 -10.90
C LEU A 67 4.44 -9.25 -9.92
N ARG A 68 5.24 -10.07 -9.22
CA ARG A 68 6.32 -9.60 -8.35
C ARG A 68 7.41 -8.93 -9.19
N SER A 69 7.83 -7.74 -8.77
CA SER A 69 9.01 -7.11 -9.36
C SER A 69 10.28 -7.83 -8.92
N VAL A 70 11.33 -7.85 -9.75
CA VAL A 70 12.64 -8.43 -9.40
C VAL A 70 13.17 -7.90 -8.06
N ARG A 71 12.91 -6.61 -7.75
CA ARG A 71 13.28 -5.98 -6.48
C ARG A 71 12.47 -6.53 -5.29
N ALA A 72 11.18 -6.82 -5.50
CA ALA A 72 10.34 -7.46 -4.48
C ALA A 72 10.78 -8.91 -4.25
N THR A 73 11.10 -9.65 -5.33
CA THR A 73 11.61 -11.02 -5.25
C THR A 73 12.90 -11.10 -4.45
N ARG A 74 13.88 -10.23 -4.72
CA ARG A 74 15.16 -10.20 -3.98
C ARG A 74 15.00 -9.91 -2.49
N ARG A 75 14.07 -9.02 -2.11
CA ARG A 75 13.80 -8.70 -0.70
C ARG A 75 13.19 -9.88 0.06
N MET A 76 12.39 -10.71 -0.59
CA MET A 76 11.82 -11.89 0.03
C MET A 76 12.85 -13.02 0.19
N THR A 77 13.82 -13.12 -0.73
CA THR A 77 14.92 -14.10 -0.64
C THR A 77 16.02 -13.72 0.34
N ASP A 78 16.17 -12.43 0.70
CA ASP A 78 17.12 -11.98 1.74
C ASP A 78 16.58 -12.17 3.17
N LEU A 79 15.31 -12.58 3.33
CA LEU A 79 14.67 -12.83 4.63
C LEU A 79 14.71 -14.31 5.06
N THR A 80 15.37 -15.17 4.27
CA THR A 80 15.64 -16.59 4.56
C THR A 80 17.09 -16.79 4.93
#